data_AF-A0AAV3QTP7-F1
#
_entry.id   AF-A0AAV3QTP7-F1
#
_cell.length_a   1.000
_cell.length_b   1.000
_cell.length_c   1.000
_cell.angle_alpha   90.00
_cell.angle_beta   90.00
_cell.angle_gamma   90.00
#
_symmetry.space_group_name_H-M   'P 1'
#
loop_
_entity.id
_entity.type
_entity.pdbx_description
1 polymer ?
#
loop_
_entity_poly.entity_id
_entity_poly.type
_entity_poly.pdbx_seq_one_letter_code
_entity_poly.pdbx_strand_id
1 'polypeptide(L)'
;MIDSDMRVKGHANIFAIGDITDFKEIKQGYLAQMHADVVCKNIKTLMNGKDKLAAYKGGQEMAIVSLGRKEAVAQIACITISGRLPGMIKSGDLFVTKTRKALALKST
;
A
#
# COMPACT_ATOMS: atom_id res chain seq x y z
N MET A 1 -12.52 -14.03 -4.71
CA MET A 1 -12.31 -12.86 -5.60
C MET A 1 -12.81 -11.61 -4.92
N ILE A 2 -12.04 -10.54 -5.01
CA ILE A 2 -12.31 -9.25 -4.36
C ILE A 2 -12.90 -8.28 -5.40
N ASP A 3 -13.87 -7.47 -4.99
CA ASP A 3 -14.42 -6.40 -5.84
C ASP A 3 -13.67 -5.06 -5.66
N SER A 4 -14.06 -4.05 -6.42
CA SER A 4 -13.43 -2.73 -6.35
C SER A 4 -13.60 -2.03 -5.01
N ASP A 5 -14.62 -2.38 -4.21
CA ASP A 5 -14.86 -1.80 -2.89
C ASP A 5 -14.11 -2.55 -1.79
N MET A 6 -13.20 -3.44 -2.18
CA MET A 6 -12.37 -4.30 -1.33
C MET A 6 -13.16 -5.38 -0.58
N ARG A 7 -14.37 -5.73 -1.05
CA ARG A 7 -15.20 -6.79 -0.45
C ARG A 7 -14.93 -8.14 -1.08
N VAL A 8 -15.08 -9.19 -0.28
CA VAL A 8 -15.10 -10.57 -0.78
C VAL A 8 -16.40 -10.78 -1.53
N LYS A 9 -16.34 -11.13 -2.82
CA LYS A 9 -17.54 -11.39 -3.62
C LYS A 9 -18.44 -12.42 -2.95
N GLY A 10 -19.74 -12.13 -2.92
CA GLY A 10 -20.75 -12.93 -2.21
C GLY A 10 -20.97 -12.51 -0.76
N HIS A 11 -20.17 -11.59 -0.21
CA HIS A 11 -20.28 -11.13 1.17
C HIS A 11 -20.32 -9.60 1.27
N ALA A 12 -21.41 -9.04 1.79
CA ALA A 12 -21.57 -7.59 1.95
C ALA A 12 -20.78 -7.00 3.13
N ASN A 13 -20.31 -7.84 4.05
CA ASN A 13 -19.70 -7.47 5.33
C ASN A 13 -18.28 -8.02 5.53
N ILE A 14 -17.69 -8.68 4.52
CA ILE A 14 -16.33 -9.22 4.59
C ILE A 14 -15.43 -8.46 3.61
N PHE A 15 -14.31 -7.96 4.10
CA PHE A 15 -13.29 -7.24 3.34
C PHE A 15 -11.97 -7.98 3.37
N ALA A 16 -11.14 -7.84 2.34
CA ALA A 16 -9.81 -8.43 2.29
C ALA A 16 -8.78 -7.38 1.81
N ILE A 17 -7.58 -7.40 2.39
CA ILE A 17 -6.50 -6.46 2.08
C ILE A 17 -5.15 -7.20 1.98
N GLY A 18 -4.19 -6.55 1.34
CA GLY A 18 -2.81 -7.05 1.24
C GLY A 18 -2.67 -8.30 0.35
N ASP A 19 -1.71 -9.15 0.69
CA ASP A 19 -1.21 -10.22 -0.17
C ASP A 19 -2.26 -11.30 -0.50
N ILE A 20 -3.28 -11.45 0.35
CA ILE A 20 -4.38 -12.42 0.15
C ILE A 20 -5.35 -12.01 -0.97
N THR A 21 -5.29 -10.75 -1.44
CA THR A 21 -6.18 -10.24 -2.49
C THR A 21 -5.78 -10.74 -3.88
N ASP A 22 -6.75 -10.84 -4.79
CA ASP A 22 -6.53 -11.31 -6.17
C ASP A 22 -6.32 -10.18 -7.20
N PHE A 23 -6.07 -8.95 -6.74
CA PHE A 23 -5.64 -7.85 -7.62
C PHE A 23 -4.33 -8.21 -8.33
N LYS A 24 -4.30 -7.97 -9.66
CA LYS A 24 -3.12 -8.17 -10.51
C LYS A 24 -2.15 -7.00 -10.33
N GLU A 25 -1.43 -7.01 -9.22
CA GLU A 25 -0.43 -6.02 -8.84
C GLU A 25 0.69 -6.69 -8.02
N ILE A 26 1.84 -6.03 -7.92
CA ILE A 26 2.95 -6.53 -7.11
C ILE A 26 2.56 -6.46 -5.63
N LYS A 27 2.66 -7.56 -4.90
CA LYS A 27 2.26 -7.59 -3.48
C LYS A 27 3.29 -6.88 -2.61
N GLN A 28 2.96 -5.65 -2.18
CA GLN A 28 3.86 -4.77 -1.45
C GLN A 28 3.15 -4.11 -0.27
N GLY A 29 3.90 -3.86 0.81
CA GLY A 29 3.37 -3.26 2.03
C GLY A 29 2.67 -1.91 1.83
N TYR A 30 3.13 -1.06 0.89
CA TYR A 30 2.43 0.21 0.64
C TYR A 30 1.09 0.01 -0.08
N LEU A 31 0.95 -1.00 -0.94
CA LEU A 31 -0.33 -1.35 -1.56
C LEU A 31 -1.29 -1.93 -0.52
N ALA A 32 -0.78 -2.77 0.39
CA ALA A 32 -1.55 -3.23 1.55
C ALA A 32 -2.05 -2.06 2.41
N GLN A 33 -1.25 -1.00 2.59
CA GLN A 33 -1.70 0.22 3.26
C GLN A 33 -2.79 0.95 2.46
N MET A 34 -2.64 1.10 1.14
CA MET A 34 -3.69 1.70 0.29
C MET A 34 -5.01 0.91 0.35
N HIS A 35 -4.93 -0.42 0.35
CA HIS A 35 -6.07 -1.30 0.58
C HIS A 35 -6.74 -1.01 1.93
N ALA A 36 -5.95 -0.90 3.00
CA ALA A 36 -6.45 -0.59 4.34
C ALA A 36 -7.15 0.78 4.39
N ASP A 37 -6.62 1.80 3.71
CA ASP A 37 -7.23 3.13 3.67
C ASP A 37 -8.62 3.11 3.00
N VAL A 38 -8.77 2.37 1.90
CA VAL A 38 -10.08 2.18 1.22
C VAL A 38 -11.05 1.44 2.12
N VAL A 39 -10.63 0.32 2.72
CA VAL A 39 -11.49 -0.47 3.62
C VAL A 39 -11.91 0.34 4.84
N CYS A 40 -11.00 1.09 5.45
CA CYS A 40 -11.32 1.95 6.59
C CYS A 40 -12.36 3.01 6.23
N LYS A 41 -12.24 3.63 5.05
CA LYS A 41 -13.22 4.58 4.54
C LYS A 41 -14.59 3.91 4.32
N ASN A 42 -14.61 2.72 3.72
CA ASN A 42 -15.84 1.98 3.44
C ASN A 42 -16.55 1.52 4.72
N ILE A 43 -15.81 1.01 5.71
CA ILE A 43 -16.36 0.65 7.02
C ILE A 43 -16.99 1.88 7.68
N LYS A 44 -16.30 3.03 7.70
CA LYS A 44 -16.87 4.28 8.25
C LYS A 44 -18.12 4.73 7.51
N THR A 45 -18.17 4.61 6.18
CA THR A 45 -19.37 4.92 5.39
C THR A 45 -20.55 4.05 5.80
N LEU A 46 -20.33 2.74 5.92
CA LEU A 46 -21.36 1.77 6.31
C LEU A 46 -21.85 1.97 7.75
N MET A 47 -20.95 2.27 8.68
CA MET A 47 -21.31 2.60 10.07
C MET A 47 -22.22 3.83 10.16
N ASN A 48 -22.17 4.72 9.17
CA ASN A 48 -23.03 5.90 9.09
C ASN A 48 -24.32 5.64 8.28
N GLY A 49 -24.65 4.38 7.95
CA GLY A 49 -25.83 4.00 7.19
C GLY A 49 -25.81 4.44 5.71
N LYS A 50 -24.63 4.80 5.19
CA LYS A 50 -24.44 5.19 3.79
C LYS A 50 -23.99 3.98 2.96
N ASP A 51 -24.32 3.97 1.69
CA ASP A 51 -24.08 2.86 0.76
C ASP A 51 -23.06 3.18 -0.34
N LYS A 52 -22.74 4.47 -0.55
CA LYS A 52 -21.74 4.90 -1.55
C LYS A 52 -20.31 4.63 -1.10
N LEU A 53 -19.79 3.46 -1.47
CA LEU A 53 -18.43 3.03 -1.15
C LEU A 53 -17.36 3.66 -2.05
N ALA A 54 -16.15 3.72 -1.53
CA ALA A 54 -14.96 4.09 -2.27
C ALA A 54 -14.39 2.85 -2.97
N ALA A 55 -14.08 3.03 -4.26
CA ALA A 55 -13.41 2.01 -5.06
C ALA A 55 -11.88 2.16 -5.00
N TYR A 56 -11.19 1.03 -4.84
CA TYR A 56 -9.76 0.90 -5.06
C TYR A 56 -9.45 0.96 -6.55
N LYS A 57 -8.38 1.70 -6.91
CA LYS A 57 -8.00 1.98 -8.30
C LYS A 57 -6.66 1.35 -8.72
N GLY A 58 -6.09 0.48 -7.89
CA GLY A 58 -4.72 0.01 -8.08
C GLY A 58 -3.69 1.04 -7.62
N GLY A 59 -2.52 0.57 -7.25
CA GLY A 59 -1.36 1.43 -7.01
C GLY A 59 -0.39 1.41 -8.18
N GLN A 60 0.51 2.39 -8.20
CA GLN A 60 1.56 2.50 -9.20
C GLN A 60 2.58 1.38 -9.04
N GLU A 61 2.95 0.67 -10.12
CA GLU A 61 4.00 -0.35 -10.07
C GLU A 61 5.38 0.27 -9.83
N MET A 62 5.92 0.02 -8.64
CA MET A 62 7.24 0.51 -8.23
C MET A 62 7.93 -0.49 -7.33
N ALA A 63 9.21 -0.74 -7.57
CA ALA A 63 10.05 -1.54 -6.68
C ALA A 63 11.31 -0.77 -6.33
N ILE A 64 11.68 -0.78 -5.05
CA ILE A 64 12.97 -0.27 -4.58
C ILE A 64 13.65 -1.38 -3.79
N VAL A 65 14.86 -1.73 -4.19
CA VAL A 65 15.70 -2.78 -3.58
C VAL A 65 16.98 -2.14 -3.08
N SER A 66 17.23 -2.22 -1.78
CA SER A 66 18.46 -1.71 -1.16
C SER A 66 19.69 -2.52 -1.60
N LEU A 67 20.77 -1.82 -1.94
CA LEU A 67 22.11 -2.35 -2.16
C LEU A 67 23.02 -1.91 -1.01
N GLY A 68 22.85 -2.55 0.15
CA GLY A 68 23.52 -2.13 1.40
C GLY A 68 22.93 -0.84 1.98
N ARG A 69 23.63 -0.22 2.95
CA ARG A 69 23.09 0.90 3.76
C ARG A 69 22.92 2.22 3.01
N LYS A 70 23.57 2.40 1.86
CA LYS A 70 23.70 3.72 1.19
C LYS A 70 23.17 3.76 -0.24
N GLU A 71 22.98 2.61 -0.87
CA GLU A 71 22.59 2.54 -2.27
C GLU A 71 21.34 1.69 -2.44
N ALA A 72 20.67 1.85 -3.57
CA ALA A 72 19.54 1.02 -3.96
C ALA A 72 19.39 1.03 -5.49
N VAL A 73 18.51 0.18 -5.98
CA VAL A 73 17.96 0.24 -7.33
C VAL A 73 16.46 0.46 -7.19
N ALA A 74 15.93 1.44 -7.92
CA ALA A 74 14.51 1.72 -8.04
C ALA A 74 14.06 1.47 -9.48
N GLN A 75 12.95 0.76 -9.63
CA GLN A 75 12.20 0.61 -10.86
C GLN A 75 10.85 1.30 -10.68
N ILE A 76 10.54 2.26 -11.54
CA ILE A 76 9.24 2.95 -11.57
C ILE A 76 8.75 2.93 -13.02
N ALA A 77 7.71 2.14 -13.30
CA ALA A 77 7.26 1.87 -14.67
C ALA A 77 8.45 1.48 -15.59
N CYS A 78 8.75 2.28 -16.61
CA CYS A 78 9.85 2.03 -17.57
C CYS A 78 11.19 2.68 -17.19
N ILE A 79 11.30 3.29 -16.01
CA ILE A 79 12.48 4.04 -15.58
C ILE A 79 13.22 3.27 -14.49
N THR A 80 14.52 3.06 -14.68
CA THR A 80 15.43 2.47 -13.70
C THR A 80 16.40 3.52 -13.18
N ILE A 81 16.53 3.63 -11.87
CA ILE A 81 17.47 4.55 -11.20
C ILE A 81 18.28 3.75 -10.18
N SER A 82 19.60 3.93 -10.16
CA SER A 82 20.49 3.25 -9.22
C SER A 82 21.38 4.22 -8.45
N GLY A 83 21.94 3.75 -7.33
CA GLY A 83 22.92 4.48 -6.53
C GLY A 83 22.30 5.13 -5.29
N ARG A 84 22.85 6.29 -4.88
CA ARG A 84 22.54 6.91 -3.58
C ARG A 84 21.16 7.57 -3.52
N LEU A 85 20.64 8.07 -4.63
CA LEU A 85 19.31 8.69 -4.70
C LEU A 85 18.19 7.75 -4.23
N PRO A 86 18.00 6.55 -4.83
CA PRO A 86 17.04 5.58 -4.30
C PRO A 86 17.48 5.01 -2.94
N GLY A 87 18.78 4.99 -2.65
CA GLY A 87 19.33 4.59 -1.35
C GLY A 87 18.87 5.47 -0.18
N MET A 88 18.70 6.78 -0.38
CA MET A 88 18.16 7.67 0.65
C MET A 88 16.69 7.39 0.99
N ILE A 89 15.92 6.87 0.02
CA ILE A 89 14.49 6.58 0.20
C ILE A 89 14.31 5.31 1.03
N LYS A 90 15.08 4.26 0.73
CA LYS A 90 14.87 2.93 1.33
C LYS A 90 16.01 2.48 2.24
N SER A 91 17.26 2.65 1.85
CA SER A 91 18.40 2.01 2.53
C SER A 91 18.79 2.64 3.86
N GLY A 92 18.36 3.87 4.13
CA GLY A 92 18.57 4.53 5.43
C GLY A 92 17.65 4.00 6.53
N ASP A 93 16.35 4.21 6.37
CA ASP A 93 15.34 3.97 7.41
C ASP A 93 14.34 2.86 7.04
N LEU A 94 14.45 2.27 5.83
CA LEU A 94 13.55 1.21 5.34
C LEU A 94 12.06 1.54 5.48
N PHE A 95 11.71 2.83 5.39
CA PHE A 95 10.37 3.38 5.60
C PHE A 95 9.82 3.26 7.03
N VAL A 96 10.64 2.92 8.04
CA VAL A 96 10.20 2.74 9.42
C VAL A 96 9.66 4.05 10.00
N THR A 97 10.43 5.12 9.93
CA THR A 97 10.03 6.46 10.37
C THR A 97 8.77 6.94 9.68
N LYS A 98 8.66 6.74 8.36
CA LYS A 98 7.45 7.11 7.60
C LYS A 98 6.22 6.34 8.10
N THR A 99 6.35 5.02 8.26
CA THR A 99 5.26 4.15 8.72
C THR A 99 4.84 4.49 10.14
N ARG A 100 5.79 4.75 11.04
CA ARG A 100 5.51 5.17 12.41
C ARG A 100 4.71 6.47 12.46
N LYS A 101 5.12 7.48 11.69
CA LYS A 101 4.38 8.75 11.57
C LYS A 101 2.95 8.54 11.05
N ALA A 102 2.77 7.68 10.05
CA ALA A 102 1.44 7.36 9.51
C ALA A 102 0.54 6.68 10.56
N LEU A 103 1.12 5.90 11.48
CA LEU A 103 0.43 5.27 12.61
C LEU A 103 0.35 6.17 13.85
N ALA A 104 0.68 7.46 13.76
CA ALA A 104 0.75 8.40 14.87
C ALA A 104 1.71 7.98 16.01
N LEU A 105 2.76 7.22 15.69
CA LEU A 105 3.81 6.81 16.61
C LEU A 105 5.01 7.75 16.54
N LYS A 106 5.70 7.95 17.68
CA LYS A 106 6.94 8.73 17.74
C LYS A 106 8.00 8.12 16.80
N SER A 107 8.62 8.92 15.94
CA SER A 107 9.75 8.48 15.12
C SER A 107 10.96 8.17 16.01
N THR A 108 11.70 7.12 15.65
CA THR A 108 12.97 6.73 16.27
C THR A 108 14.09 7.70 15.91
#